data_AF-A0A6V7TRA2-F1
#
_entry.id   AF-A0A6V7TRA2-F1
#
_cell.length_a   1.000
_cell.length_b   1.000
_cell.length_c   1.000
_cell.angle_alpha   90.00
_cell.angle_beta   90.00
_cell.angle_gamma   90.00
#
_symmetry.space_group_name_H-M   'P 1'
#
loop_
_entity.id
_entity.type
_entity.pdbx_description
1 polymer ?
#
loop_
_entity_poly.entity_id
_entity_poly.type
_entity_poly.pdbx_seq_one_letter_code
_entity_poly.pdbx_strand_id
1 'polypeptide(L)'
;MQQANIFSSMPSTSSSVPPLAVHLNMLINTLGEAPRDDVKFQVLKEISENIDELFGTSAYSSLIEGLICIFMRLLQETSPQFIAENNTLQLRKLMLELLFRLSSNDVVKSYGKSLQQILLRLIYLENEENALLIIKILTDHIKTFRPAFASELTSFFIQWKNAYTEMLRHTANESMFLQKPFSTSKRTIEESVVEALRTCYFTTPLTFSQPQQSDESVTPMLEKYTLIPKANQSVKVLAEMSVFLLVLIQMHRQHLLGEVLDLIPIFLRYINIKLPEHLKLEKNYNRELVDEFHNSQVRALSFIGYTAKQAQIATVISEHTKSITDAILMLIDSFHPEVIIQRRELLMSLKYLFQSEFKTNFITLIPKMCDEKALLGNSFTSQDQLRNQSYSLLADILHHVRMNIPHLLKHIFFLCSRCLHDHQLLPYVQTMYGKLMMNLIEPLIIQSKENGTEIQRLILCNSINSFLRKAKLIANYHLPLIKEKYNKSNILQPQQIKSTTEQKIYNLQVNQVL
;
A
#
# COMPACT_ATOMS: atom_id res chain seq x y z
N MET A 1 -51.32 -37.33 43.28
CA MET A 1 -51.70 -38.00 42.03
C MET A 1 -51.09 -37.20 40.90
N GLN A 2 -49.90 -37.58 40.42
CA GLN A 2 -49.66 -38.54 39.32
C GLN A 2 -50.07 -37.99 37.95
N GLN A 3 -49.04 -37.87 37.09
CA GLN A 3 -48.98 -38.21 35.65
C GLN A 3 -50.02 -37.60 34.70
N ALA A 4 -49.78 -37.35 33.42
CA ALA A 4 -48.62 -37.31 32.53
C ALA A 4 -49.21 -36.81 31.19
N ASN A 5 -48.49 -35.99 30.43
CA ASN A 5 -48.36 -36.26 28.99
C ASN A 5 -47.23 -35.43 28.38
N ILE A 6 -46.28 -36.20 27.87
CA ILE A 6 -45.09 -35.84 27.12
C ILE A 6 -45.54 -35.54 25.69
N PHE A 7 -45.26 -34.35 25.18
CA PHE A 7 -45.03 -34.15 23.76
C PHE A 7 -43.68 -33.48 23.58
N SER A 8 -42.66 -34.34 23.50
CA SER A 8 -41.36 -34.05 22.93
C SER A 8 -41.55 -33.75 21.43
N SER A 9 -41.47 -32.49 21.05
CA SER A 9 -41.22 -32.13 19.65
C SER A 9 -39.75 -32.45 19.32
N MET A 10 -39.54 -33.60 18.69
CA MET A 10 -38.31 -33.92 17.96
C MET A 10 -37.93 -32.75 17.03
N PRO A 11 -36.65 -32.39 16.89
CA PRO A 11 -36.23 -31.56 15.78
C PRO A 11 -36.33 -32.40 14.51
N SER A 12 -37.25 -32.01 13.62
CA SER A 12 -37.34 -32.58 12.29
C SER A 12 -36.05 -32.29 11.52
N THR A 13 -35.24 -33.32 11.35
CA THR A 13 -34.22 -33.41 10.31
C THR A 13 -34.90 -33.33 8.94
N SER A 14 -34.94 -32.13 8.37
CA SER A 14 -35.10 -31.94 6.93
C SER A 14 -34.03 -30.97 6.46
N SER A 15 -32.85 -31.53 6.20
CA SER A 15 -31.78 -30.90 5.44
C SER A 15 -32.24 -30.70 4.00
N SER A 16 -33.14 -29.75 3.76
CA SER A 16 -33.41 -29.27 2.41
C SER A 16 -32.25 -28.34 2.02
N VAL A 17 -31.39 -28.81 1.13
CA VAL A 17 -30.36 -27.97 0.52
C VAL A 17 -31.08 -26.81 -0.17
N PRO A 18 -30.69 -25.54 0.05
CA PRO A 18 -31.34 -24.39 -0.58
C PRO A 18 -31.40 -24.59 -2.11
N PRO A 19 -32.52 -24.27 -2.79
CA PRO A 19 -32.62 -24.40 -4.26
C PRO A 19 -31.50 -23.67 -5.00
N LEU A 20 -31.09 -22.51 -4.47
CA LEU A 20 -29.96 -21.75 -4.96
C LEU A 20 -28.63 -22.53 -4.87
N ALA A 21 -28.40 -23.28 -3.78
CA ALA A 21 -27.19 -24.10 -3.64
C ALA A 21 -27.16 -25.25 -4.65
N VAL A 22 -28.31 -25.82 -5.01
CA VAL A 22 -28.39 -26.85 -6.06
C VAL A 22 -28.09 -26.23 -7.44
N HIS A 23 -28.64 -25.05 -7.73
CA HIS A 23 -28.36 -24.29 -8.95
C HIS A 23 -26.87 -23.95 -9.09
N LEU A 24 -26.26 -23.38 -8.05
CA LEU A 24 -24.83 -23.04 -8.07
C LEU A 24 -23.94 -24.27 -8.24
N ASN A 25 -24.30 -25.42 -7.66
CA ASN A 25 -23.55 -26.65 -7.90
C ASN A 25 -23.62 -27.13 -9.37
N MET A 26 -24.78 -26.98 -10.03
CA MET A 26 -24.89 -27.25 -11.47
C MET A 26 -24.02 -26.29 -12.30
N LEU A 27 -24.00 -25.01 -11.93
CA LEU A 27 -23.12 -24.03 -12.58
C LEU A 27 -21.63 -24.36 -12.37
N ILE A 28 -21.24 -24.81 -11.18
CA ILE A 28 -19.86 -25.26 -10.90
C ILE A 28 -19.46 -26.43 -11.80
N ASN A 29 -20.34 -27.41 -12.00
CA ASN A 29 -20.07 -28.51 -12.93
C ASN A 29 -19.92 -28.00 -14.37
N THR A 30 -20.80 -27.09 -14.78
CA THR A 30 -20.75 -26.44 -16.10
C THR A 30 -19.45 -25.66 -16.30
N LEU A 31 -18.99 -24.93 -15.27
CA LEU A 31 -17.72 -24.22 -15.26
C LEU A 31 -16.53 -25.17 -15.47
N GLY A 32 -16.62 -26.37 -14.90
CA GLY A 32 -15.60 -27.40 -15.01
C GLY A 32 -15.54 -28.09 -16.38
N GLU A 33 -16.65 -28.21 -17.08
CA GLU A 33 -16.78 -29.03 -18.30
C GLU A 33 -16.92 -28.24 -19.60
N ALA A 34 -17.33 -26.96 -19.54
CA ALA A 34 -17.57 -26.16 -20.73
C ALA A 34 -16.30 -26.05 -21.61
N PRO A 35 -16.39 -26.23 -22.94
CA PRO A 35 -15.22 -26.18 -23.81
C PRO A 35 -14.76 -24.74 -24.12
N ARG A 36 -15.65 -23.75 -24.02
CA ARG A 36 -15.36 -22.36 -24.38
C ARG A 36 -15.24 -21.47 -23.14
N ASP A 37 -14.23 -20.61 -23.13
CA ASP A 37 -13.95 -19.73 -22.00
C ASP A 37 -14.95 -18.58 -21.83
N ASP A 38 -15.64 -18.17 -22.89
CA ASP A 38 -16.73 -17.20 -22.78
C ASP A 38 -17.93 -17.75 -22.01
N VAL A 39 -18.28 -19.03 -22.23
CA VAL A 39 -19.31 -19.72 -21.46
C VAL A 39 -18.88 -19.86 -20.00
N LYS A 40 -17.64 -20.30 -19.74
CA LYS A 40 -17.08 -20.37 -18.38
C LYS A 40 -17.13 -19.00 -17.68
N PHE A 41 -16.80 -17.92 -18.40
CA PHE A 41 -16.83 -16.57 -17.85
C PHE A 41 -18.24 -16.15 -17.43
N GLN A 42 -19.26 -16.36 -18.27
CA GLN A 42 -20.64 -16.04 -17.91
C GLN A 42 -21.15 -16.86 -16.72
N VAL A 43 -20.86 -18.17 -16.71
CA VAL A 43 -21.20 -19.07 -15.59
C VAL A 43 -20.54 -18.60 -14.30
N LEU A 44 -19.24 -18.27 -14.35
CA LEU A 44 -18.52 -17.80 -13.17
C LEU A 44 -19.04 -16.45 -12.66
N LYS A 45 -19.47 -15.57 -13.58
CA LYS A 45 -20.08 -14.29 -13.23
C LYS A 45 -21.37 -14.49 -12.45
N GLU A 46 -22.24 -15.38 -12.92
CA GLU A 46 -23.47 -15.73 -12.20
C GLU A 46 -23.18 -16.33 -10.81
N ILE A 47 -22.18 -17.21 -10.70
CA ILE A 47 -21.75 -17.74 -9.39
C ILE A 47 -21.26 -16.59 -8.49
N SER A 48 -20.45 -15.66 -9.01
CA SER A 48 -19.87 -14.55 -8.25
C SER A 48 -20.91 -13.61 -7.64
N GLU A 49 -22.02 -13.40 -8.34
CA GLU A 49 -23.11 -12.52 -7.93
C GLU A 49 -23.99 -13.16 -6.84
N ASN A 50 -24.11 -14.49 -6.82
CA ASN A 50 -25.06 -15.21 -5.96
C ASN A 50 -24.40 -15.97 -4.79
N ILE A 51 -23.07 -16.15 -4.78
CA ILE A 51 -22.38 -16.98 -3.77
C ILE A 51 -22.57 -16.46 -2.33
N ASP A 52 -22.64 -15.14 -2.16
CA ASP A 52 -22.72 -14.51 -0.84
C ASP A 52 -24.08 -14.72 -0.16
N GLU A 53 -25.14 -15.03 -0.92
CA GLU A 53 -26.48 -15.32 -0.38
C GLU A 53 -26.51 -16.63 0.41
N LEU A 54 -25.55 -17.53 0.15
CA LEU A 54 -25.45 -18.81 0.85
C LEU A 54 -24.56 -18.73 2.10
N PHE A 55 -24.03 -17.55 2.44
CA PHE A 55 -23.20 -17.40 3.63
C PHE A 55 -23.93 -17.85 4.91
N GLY A 56 -23.28 -18.70 5.71
CA GLY A 56 -23.86 -19.27 6.93
C GLY A 56 -24.75 -20.50 6.72
N THR A 57 -25.03 -20.90 5.46
CA THR A 57 -25.72 -22.16 5.17
C THR A 57 -24.75 -23.36 5.23
N SER A 58 -25.28 -24.56 5.50
CA SER A 58 -24.48 -25.79 5.52
C SER A 58 -23.86 -26.16 4.16
N ALA A 59 -24.42 -25.65 3.06
CA ALA A 59 -23.95 -25.92 1.70
C ALA A 59 -22.75 -25.03 1.29
N TYR A 60 -22.53 -23.90 1.97
CA TYR A 60 -21.54 -22.90 1.60
C TYR A 60 -20.10 -23.45 1.54
N SER A 61 -19.70 -24.22 2.56
CA SER A 61 -18.34 -24.77 2.62
C SER A 61 -18.06 -25.76 1.48
N SER A 62 -19.04 -26.61 1.15
CA SER A 62 -18.91 -27.58 0.05
C SER A 62 -18.86 -26.88 -1.31
N LEU A 63 -19.62 -25.79 -1.49
CA LEU A 63 -19.59 -24.98 -2.69
C LEU A 63 -18.22 -24.32 -2.91
N ILE A 64 -17.66 -23.73 -1.85
CA ILE A 64 -16.32 -23.11 -1.87
C ILE A 64 -15.25 -24.15 -2.20
N GLU A 65 -15.33 -25.34 -1.60
CA GLU A 65 -14.40 -26.43 -1.89
C GLU A 65 -14.42 -26.82 -3.36
N GLY A 66 -15.62 -26.97 -3.96
CA GLY A 66 -15.78 -27.23 -5.39
C GLY A 66 -15.16 -26.13 -6.26
N LEU A 67 -15.39 -24.86 -5.90
CA LEU A 67 -14.83 -23.71 -6.62
C LEU A 67 -13.31 -23.66 -6.56
N ILE A 68 -12.71 -23.85 -5.38
CA ILE A 68 -11.25 -23.82 -5.22
C ILE A 68 -10.60 -24.92 -6.07
N CYS A 69 -11.16 -26.13 -6.05
CA CYS A 69 -10.68 -27.25 -6.85
C CYS A 69 -10.70 -26.92 -8.36
N ILE A 70 -11.79 -26.35 -8.86
CA ILE A 70 -11.91 -25.93 -10.26
C ILE A 70 -10.97 -24.77 -10.59
N PHE A 71 -10.85 -23.77 -9.72
CA PHE A 71 -9.93 -22.64 -9.94
C PHE A 71 -8.48 -23.11 -10.01
N MET A 72 -8.04 -23.98 -9.10
CA MET A 72 -6.68 -24.55 -9.15
C MET A 72 -6.42 -25.31 -10.45
N ARG A 73 -7.43 -25.98 -11.02
CA ARG A 73 -7.32 -26.65 -12.31
C ARG A 73 -7.29 -25.66 -13.48
N LEU A 74 -8.31 -24.80 -13.60
CA LEU A 74 -8.47 -23.85 -14.70
C LEU A 74 -7.33 -22.83 -14.78
N LEU A 75 -6.79 -22.38 -13.64
CA LEU A 75 -5.64 -21.47 -13.60
C LEU A 75 -4.35 -22.11 -14.17
N GLN A 76 -4.27 -23.44 -14.19
CA GLN A 76 -3.15 -24.18 -14.77
C GLN A 76 -3.38 -24.60 -16.23
N GLU A 77 -4.63 -24.89 -16.61
CA GLU A 77 -5.00 -25.29 -17.97
C GLU A 77 -5.06 -24.10 -18.94
N THR A 78 -5.58 -22.97 -18.48
CA THR A 78 -5.67 -21.76 -19.32
C THR A 78 -4.34 -21.00 -19.31
N SER A 79 -3.99 -20.39 -20.45
CA SER A 79 -2.77 -19.59 -20.59
C SER A 79 -3.01 -18.12 -20.26
N PRO A 80 -2.01 -17.40 -19.71
CA PRO A 80 -2.10 -15.95 -19.52
C PRO A 80 -2.35 -15.22 -20.84
N GLN A 81 -3.25 -14.25 -20.79
CA GLN A 81 -3.63 -13.41 -21.93
C GLN A 81 -3.31 -11.94 -21.62
N PHE A 82 -3.13 -11.15 -22.68
CA PHE A 82 -2.68 -9.75 -22.57
C PHE A 82 -3.54 -8.76 -23.37
N ILE A 83 -4.56 -9.26 -24.09
CA ILE A 83 -5.59 -8.44 -24.74
C ILE A 83 -6.74 -8.30 -23.75
N ALA A 84 -7.10 -7.07 -23.38
CA ALA A 84 -8.11 -6.81 -22.35
C ALA A 84 -9.48 -7.39 -22.70
N GLU A 85 -9.82 -7.39 -24.00
CA GLU A 85 -11.10 -7.89 -24.53
C GLU A 85 -11.18 -9.43 -24.57
N ASN A 86 -10.10 -10.14 -24.23
CA ASN A 86 -10.06 -11.61 -24.29
C ASN A 86 -10.85 -12.24 -23.13
N ASN A 87 -11.79 -13.15 -23.44
CA ASN A 87 -12.62 -13.82 -22.44
C ASN A 87 -11.83 -14.68 -21.44
N THR A 88 -10.74 -15.32 -21.86
CA THR A 88 -9.85 -16.07 -20.96
C THR A 88 -9.17 -15.14 -19.96
N LEU A 89 -8.80 -13.91 -20.35
CA LEU A 89 -8.29 -12.91 -19.41
C LEU A 89 -9.33 -12.57 -18.34
N GLN A 90 -10.55 -12.26 -18.78
CA GLN A 90 -11.67 -11.88 -17.90
C GLN A 90 -12.07 -13.04 -16.96
N LEU A 91 -12.07 -14.28 -17.46
CA LEU A 91 -12.26 -15.49 -16.66
C LEU A 91 -11.20 -15.61 -15.57
N ARG A 92 -9.91 -15.49 -15.92
CA ARG A 92 -8.81 -15.57 -14.96
C ARG A 92 -8.87 -14.47 -13.91
N LYS A 93 -9.17 -13.24 -14.33
CA LYS A 93 -9.35 -12.10 -13.44
C LYS A 93 -10.46 -12.34 -12.43
N LEU A 94 -11.63 -12.78 -12.88
CA LEU A 94 -12.78 -13.06 -12.01
C LEU A 94 -12.50 -14.22 -11.04
N MET A 95 -11.79 -15.27 -11.46
CA MET A 95 -11.34 -16.34 -10.55
C MET A 95 -10.43 -15.78 -9.44
N LEU A 96 -9.49 -14.89 -9.78
CA LEU A 96 -8.58 -14.27 -8.81
C LEU A 96 -9.31 -13.30 -7.87
N GLU A 97 -10.26 -12.51 -8.38
CA GLU A 97 -11.10 -11.62 -7.55
C GLU A 97 -11.93 -12.42 -6.53
N LEU A 98 -12.52 -13.54 -6.96
CA LEU A 98 -13.25 -14.45 -6.07
C LEU A 98 -12.33 -15.12 -5.05
N LEU A 99 -11.15 -15.57 -5.46
CA LEU A 99 -10.15 -16.10 -4.53
C LEU A 99 -9.74 -15.05 -3.49
N PHE A 100 -9.60 -13.78 -3.89
CA PHE A 100 -9.31 -12.69 -2.97
C PHE A 100 -10.47 -12.41 -2.01
N ARG A 101 -11.72 -12.45 -2.49
CA ARG A 101 -12.91 -12.32 -1.62
C ARG A 101 -12.97 -13.43 -0.57
N LEU A 102 -12.55 -14.64 -0.93
CA LEU A 102 -12.58 -15.83 -0.09
C LEU A 102 -11.29 -16.07 0.72
N SER A 103 -10.30 -15.18 0.64
CA SER A 103 -8.94 -15.42 1.17
C SER A 103 -8.87 -15.73 2.67
N SER A 104 -9.84 -15.26 3.45
CA SER A 104 -9.93 -15.50 4.90
C SER A 104 -10.79 -16.73 5.28
N ASN A 105 -11.31 -17.49 4.30
CA ASN A 105 -12.16 -18.64 4.56
C ASN A 105 -11.36 -19.89 4.99
N ASP A 106 -11.85 -20.62 6.00
CA ASP A 106 -11.18 -21.83 6.51
C ASP A 106 -11.05 -22.95 5.47
N VAL A 107 -12.00 -23.05 4.53
CA VAL A 107 -11.91 -24.02 3.43
C VAL A 107 -10.73 -23.67 2.53
N VAL A 108 -10.55 -22.39 2.17
CA VAL A 108 -9.40 -21.92 1.38
C VAL A 108 -8.08 -22.23 2.09
N LYS A 109 -8.04 -22.09 3.41
CA LYS A 109 -6.86 -22.39 4.22
C LYS A 109 -6.39 -23.84 4.07
N SER A 110 -7.32 -24.80 4.01
CA SER A 110 -7.01 -26.24 3.80
C SER A 110 -6.28 -26.49 2.48
N TYR A 111 -6.54 -25.66 1.46
CA TYR A 111 -5.90 -25.72 0.15
C TYR A 111 -4.73 -24.73 -0.02
N GLY A 112 -4.37 -24.01 1.05
CA GLY A 112 -3.45 -22.86 1.01
C GLY A 112 -2.08 -23.18 0.42
N LYS A 113 -1.51 -24.36 0.70
CA LYS A 113 -0.19 -24.76 0.18
C LYS A 113 -0.20 -24.91 -1.35
N SER A 114 -1.13 -25.69 -1.89
CA SER A 114 -1.25 -25.93 -3.33
C SER A 114 -1.60 -24.64 -4.07
N LEU A 115 -2.49 -23.83 -3.49
CA LEU A 115 -2.86 -22.55 -4.06
C LEU A 115 -1.68 -21.57 -4.08
N GLN A 116 -0.89 -21.48 -3.01
CA GLN A 116 0.32 -20.66 -2.97
C GLN A 116 1.35 -21.07 -4.03
N GLN A 117 1.57 -22.37 -4.24
CA GLN A 117 2.48 -22.87 -5.29
C GLN A 117 2.03 -22.41 -6.69
N ILE A 118 0.74 -22.52 -6.99
CA ILE A 118 0.16 -22.07 -8.27
C ILE A 118 0.32 -20.55 -8.42
N LEU A 119 -0.07 -19.79 -7.40
CA LEU A 119 -0.04 -18.32 -7.43
C LEU A 119 1.39 -17.76 -7.53
N LEU A 120 2.36 -18.33 -6.79
CA LEU A 120 3.78 -17.93 -6.87
C LEU A 120 4.38 -18.17 -8.26
N ARG A 121 3.91 -19.18 -9.00
CA ARG A 121 4.31 -19.41 -10.39
C ARG A 121 3.63 -18.42 -11.33
N LEU A 122 2.33 -18.20 -11.17
CA LEU A 122 1.52 -17.38 -12.09
C LEU A 122 1.86 -15.90 -12.00
N ILE A 123 2.21 -15.39 -10.83
CA ILE A 123 2.51 -13.97 -10.61
C ILE A 123 3.55 -13.39 -11.58
N TYR A 124 4.50 -14.21 -12.05
CA TYR A 124 5.54 -13.78 -12.99
C TYR A 124 5.09 -13.87 -14.47
N LEU A 125 4.11 -14.72 -14.78
CA LEU A 125 3.65 -15.02 -16.14
C LEU A 125 2.41 -14.21 -16.55
N GLU A 126 1.64 -13.76 -15.57
CA GLU A 126 0.40 -13.02 -15.77
C GLU A 126 0.59 -11.62 -16.34
N ASN A 127 -0.51 -11.01 -16.77
CA ASN A 127 -0.59 -9.58 -17.05
C ASN A 127 -0.60 -8.76 -15.74
N GLU A 128 -0.40 -7.46 -15.88
CA GLU A 128 -0.38 -6.50 -14.77
C GLU A 128 -1.59 -6.62 -13.82
N GLU A 129 -2.82 -6.67 -14.34
CA GLU A 129 -4.03 -6.67 -13.51
C GLU A 129 -4.14 -7.94 -12.66
N ASN A 130 -3.94 -9.10 -13.30
CA ASN A 130 -4.01 -10.40 -12.62
C ASN A 130 -2.87 -10.55 -11.60
N ALA A 131 -1.66 -10.11 -11.93
CA ALA A 131 -0.52 -10.18 -11.01
C ALA A 131 -0.74 -9.33 -9.76
N LEU A 132 -1.36 -8.15 -9.87
CA LEU A 132 -1.70 -7.31 -8.72
C LEU A 132 -2.72 -8.00 -7.78
N LEU A 133 -3.70 -8.72 -8.33
CA LEU A 133 -4.61 -9.54 -7.53
C LEU A 133 -3.88 -10.69 -6.85
N ILE A 134 -2.99 -11.39 -7.57
CA ILE A 134 -2.18 -12.47 -7.01
C ILE A 134 -1.32 -11.97 -5.84
N ILE A 135 -0.68 -10.80 -5.97
CA ILE A 135 0.09 -10.18 -4.88
C ILE A 135 -0.78 -9.96 -3.64
N LYS A 136 -2.01 -9.45 -3.82
CA LYS A 136 -2.94 -9.21 -2.71
C LYS A 136 -3.34 -10.51 -2.02
N ILE A 137 -3.70 -11.54 -2.79
CA ILE A 137 -4.06 -12.87 -2.26
C ILE A 137 -2.90 -13.47 -1.48
N LEU A 138 -1.69 -13.48 -2.07
CA LEU A 138 -0.50 -14.00 -1.42
C LEU A 138 -0.16 -13.23 -0.13
N THR A 139 -0.27 -11.89 -0.18
CA THR A 139 -0.03 -11.03 0.99
C THR A 139 -1.00 -11.36 2.12
N ASP A 140 -2.29 -11.53 1.82
CA ASP A 140 -3.30 -11.87 2.82
C ASP A 140 -3.07 -13.28 3.39
N HIS A 141 -2.85 -14.28 2.53
CA HIS A 141 -2.56 -15.64 2.97
C HIS A 141 -1.31 -15.72 3.87
N ILE A 142 -0.24 -14.98 3.55
CA ILE A 142 0.98 -14.98 4.38
C ILE A 142 0.73 -14.32 5.73
N LYS A 143 -0.01 -13.21 5.78
CA LYS A 143 -0.33 -12.51 7.03
C LYS A 143 -1.28 -13.31 7.92
N THR A 144 -2.30 -13.92 7.30
CA THR A 144 -3.40 -14.61 7.98
C THR A 144 -3.04 -16.05 8.35
N PHE A 145 -2.47 -16.83 7.42
CA PHE A 145 -2.18 -18.25 7.65
C PHE A 145 -0.80 -18.51 8.22
N ARG A 146 0.16 -17.59 8.02
CA ARG A 146 1.57 -17.72 8.44
C ARG A 146 2.15 -19.10 8.08
N PRO A 147 2.12 -19.49 6.79
CA PRO A 147 2.59 -20.80 6.35
C PRO A 147 4.07 -21.00 6.71
N ALA A 148 4.51 -22.26 6.75
CA ALA A 148 5.93 -22.57 6.85
C ALA A 148 6.67 -22.09 5.57
N PHE A 149 8.00 -21.92 5.69
CA PHE A 149 8.82 -21.54 4.54
C PHE A 149 8.72 -22.61 3.43
N ALA A 150 8.44 -22.15 2.20
CA ALA A 150 8.26 -22.99 1.03
C ALA A 150 9.47 -22.85 0.10
N SER A 151 9.97 -23.95 -0.47
CA SER A 151 11.17 -23.94 -1.33
C SER A 151 10.92 -23.20 -2.66
N GLU A 152 9.67 -23.09 -3.09
CA GLU A 152 9.24 -22.33 -4.26
C GLU A 152 9.55 -20.83 -4.12
N LEU A 153 9.68 -20.33 -2.89
CA LEU A 153 10.08 -18.94 -2.64
C LEU A 153 11.47 -18.65 -3.21
N THR A 154 12.41 -19.60 -3.18
CA THR A 154 13.75 -19.39 -3.75
C THR A 154 13.68 -19.09 -5.26
N SER A 155 12.94 -19.91 -6.02
CA SER A 155 12.73 -19.67 -7.45
C SER A 155 12.02 -18.33 -7.71
N PHE A 156 11.05 -17.99 -6.86
CA PHE A 156 10.36 -16.70 -6.91
C PHE A 156 11.32 -15.51 -6.70
N PHE A 157 12.24 -15.57 -5.73
CA PHE A 157 13.24 -14.51 -5.52
C PHE A 157 14.14 -14.32 -6.74
N ILE A 158 14.59 -15.41 -7.37
CA ILE A 158 15.40 -15.35 -8.60
C ILE A 158 14.63 -14.66 -9.73
N GLN A 159 13.36 -15.02 -9.93
CA GLN A 159 12.50 -14.41 -10.94
C GLN A 159 12.35 -12.90 -10.74
N TRP A 160 12.09 -12.46 -9.51
CA TRP A 160 11.90 -11.03 -9.24
C TRP A 160 13.21 -10.25 -9.23
N LYS A 161 14.33 -10.83 -8.78
CA LYS A 161 15.67 -10.25 -9.00
C LYS A 161 15.92 -9.97 -10.49
N ASN A 162 15.55 -10.91 -11.36
CA ASN A 162 15.65 -10.74 -12.81
C ASN A 162 14.70 -9.65 -13.32
N ALA A 163 13.45 -9.58 -12.83
CA ALA A 163 12.50 -8.53 -13.21
C ALA A 163 13.03 -7.12 -12.88
N TYR A 164 13.54 -6.90 -11.67
CA TYR A 164 14.15 -5.61 -11.32
C TYR A 164 15.39 -5.31 -12.16
N THR A 165 16.24 -6.32 -12.42
CA THR A 165 17.44 -6.15 -13.25
C THR A 165 17.10 -5.81 -14.70
N GLU A 166 16.10 -6.44 -15.28
CA GLU A 166 15.63 -6.14 -16.63
C GLU A 166 14.95 -4.77 -16.68
N MET A 167 14.24 -4.37 -15.62
CA MET A 167 13.70 -3.03 -15.51
C MET A 167 14.78 -1.95 -15.56
N LEU A 168 15.98 -2.19 -15.00
CA LEU A 168 17.12 -1.28 -15.17
C LEU A 168 17.52 -1.08 -16.64
N ARG A 169 17.32 -2.10 -17.49
CA ARG A 169 17.60 -2.02 -18.93
C ARG A 169 16.47 -1.31 -19.67
N HIS A 170 15.21 -1.59 -19.31
CA HIS A 170 14.06 -0.94 -19.89
C HIS A 170 14.06 0.58 -19.62
N THR A 171 14.41 1.01 -18.42
CA THR A 171 14.47 2.44 -18.08
C THR A 171 15.62 3.18 -18.76
N ALA A 172 16.69 2.47 -19.14
CA ALA A 172 17.76 3.04 -19.97
C ALA A 172 17.28 3.36 -21.40
N ASN A 173 16.20 2.71 -21.86
CA ASN A 173 15.51 3.08 -23.09
C ASN A 173 14.46 4.14 -22.80
N GLU A 174 14.81 5.40 -23.05
CA GLU A 174 13.96 6.58 -22.83
C GLU A 174 12.56 6.46 -23.45
N SER A 175 12.39 5.66 -24.51
CA SER A 175 11.08 5.43 -25.13
C SER A 175 10.05 4.76 -24.22
N MET A 176 10.50 4.11 -23.13
CA MET A 176 9.61 3.56 -22.09
C MET A 176 8.65 4.62 -21.56
N PHE A 177 9.12 5.86 -21.38
CA PHE A 177 8.35 6.95 -20.78
C PHE A 177 7.53 7.75 -21.81
N LEU A 178 7.44 7.28 -23.06
CA LEU A 178 6.71 7.95 -24.13
C LEU A 178 5.50 7.13 -24.56
N GLN A 179 4.35 7.79 -24.69
CA GLN A 179 3.14 7.18 -25.21
C GLN A 179 3.21 7.03 -26.73
N LYS A 180 3.45 5.80 -27.20
CA LYS A 180 3.46 5.46 -28.63
C LYS A 180 2.50 4.30 -28.87
N PRO A 181 1.39 4.51 -29.63
CA PRO A 181 0.47 3.42 -29.94
C PRO A 181 1.15 2.40 -30.85
N PHE A 182 0.80 1.13 -30.68
CA PHE A 182 1.28 0.08 -31.57
C PHE A 182 0.41 0.03 -32.83
N SER A 183 1.03 -0.12 -33.99
CA SER A 183 0.32 -0.26 -35.27
C SER A 183 1.02 -1.30 -36.14
N THR A 184 0.22 -2.21 -36.71
CA THR A 184 0.74 -3.30 -37.55
C THR A 184 -0.22 -3.62 -38.69
N SER A 185 0.34 -3.97 -39.84
CA SER A 185 -0.40 -4.26 -41.08
C SER A 185 0.04 -5.54 -41.81
N LYS A 186 1.15 -6.17 -41.37
CA LYS A 186 1.81 -7.25 -42.13
C LYS A 186 1.94 -8.58 -41.37
N ARG A 187 1.63 -8.62 -40.07
CA ARG A 187 1.83 -9.79 -39.20
C ARG A 187 0.49 -10.37 -38.76
N THR A 188 0.48 -11.59 -38.21
CA THR A 188 -0.71 -12.08 -37.50
C THR A 188 -0.95 -11.26 -36.23
N ILE A 189 -2.17 -11.33 -35.68
CA ILE A 189 -2.51 -10.64 -34.43
C ILE A 189 -1.61 -11.16 -33.30
N GLU A 190 -1.42 -12.48 -33.21
CA GLU A 190 -0.61 -13.12 -32.16
C GLU A 190 0.86 -12.67 -32.23
N GLU A 191 1.47 -12.67 -33.41
CA GLU A 191 2.86 -12.18 -33.59
C GLU A 191 2.99 -10.69 -33.27
N SER A 192 1.96 -9.91 -33.61
CA SER A 192 1.93 -8.47 -33.33
C SER A 192 1.82 -8.19 -31.84
N VAL A 193 1.02 -8.97 -31.12
CA VAL A 193 0.90 -8.91 -29.65
C VAL A 193 2.24 -9.27 -29.01
N VAL A 194 2.89 -10.37 -29.43
CA VAL A 194 4.19 -10.79 -28.88
C VAL A 194 5.26 -9.72 -29.06
N GLU A 195 5.31 -9.08 -30.23
CA GLU A 195 6.26 -7.99 -30.48
C GLU A 195 5.94 -6.75 -29.64
N ALA A 196 4.68 -6.29 -29.64
CA ALA A 196 4.25 -5.13 -28.88
C ALA A 196 4.54 -5.29 -27.39
N LEU A 197 4.29 -6.49 -26.84
CA LEU A 197 4.56 -6.80 -25.44
C LEU A 197 6.03 -6.69 -25.04
N ARG A 198 7.00 -6.69 -25.96
CA ARG A 198 8.42 -6.46 -25.61
C ARG A 198 8.68 -5.07 -25.07
N THR A 199 7.88 -4.09 -25.50
CA THR A 199 8.01 -2.67 -25.16
C THR A 199 6.71 -2.08 -24.59
N CYS A 200 5.80 -2.93 -24.13
CA CYS A 200 4.55 -2.52 -23.50
C CYS A 200 4.78 -2.41 -21.98
N TYR A 201 4.78 -1.17 -21.48
CA TYR A 201 5.02 -0.86 -20.06
C TYR A 201 3.78 -0.35 -19.33
N PHE A 202 2.73 -0.01 -20.07
CA PHE A 202 1.45 0.49 -19.60
C PHE A 202 0.36 0.10 -20.60
N THR A 203 -0.91 0.21 -20.19
CA THR A 203 -2.05 -0.13 -21.05
C THR A 203 -2.03 0.69 -22.34
N THR A 204 -1.82 0.03 -23.48
CA THR A 204 -1.56 0.69 -24.77
C THR A 204 -2.49 0.14 -25.86
N PRO A 205 -3.09 1.00 -26.70
CA PRO A 205 -3.89 0.54 -27.83
C PRO A 205 -3.00 -0.06 -28.94
N LEU A 206 -3.40 -1.22 -29.43
CA LEU A 206 -2.86 -1.87 -30.63
C LEU A 206 -3.86 -1.71 -31.77
N THR A 207 -3.44 -1.03 -32.83
CA THR A 207 -4.22 -0.91 -34.07
C THR A 207 -3.75 -1.94 -35.07
N PHE A 208 -4.65 -2.82 -35.47
CA PHE A 208 -4.42 -3.87 -36.45
C PHE A 208 -5.18 -3.53 -37.74
N SER A 209 -4.47 -3.56 -38.87
CA SER A 209 -5.05 -3.31 -40.18
C SER A 209 -4.84 -4.54 -41.06
N GLN A 210 -5.93 -5.20 -41.44
CA GLN A 210 -5.87 -6.27 -42.44
C GLN A 210 -6.12 -5.70 -43.84
N PRO A 211 -5.27 -6.03 -44.84
CA PRO A 211 -5.64 -5.82 -46.22
C PRO A 211 -6.65 -6.89 -46.65
N GLN A 212 -7.94 -6.56 -46.67
CA GLN A 212 -8.94 -7.35 -47.40
C GLN A 212 -9.04 -6.82 -48.84
N GLN A 213 -8.92 -7.71 -49.82
CA GLN A 213 -9.36 -7.44 -51.19
C GLN A 213 -10.88 -7.64 -51.24
N SER A 214 -11.63 -6.55 -51.37
CA SER A 214 -13.00 -6.57 -51.90
C SER A 214 -13.03 -5.69 -53.15
N ASP A 215 -13.69 -6.18 -54.20
CA ASP A 215 -13.78 -5.54 -55.50
C ASP A 215 -14.25 -4.07 -55.35
N GLU A 216 -13.41 -3.17 -55.91
CA GLU A 216 -13.62 -1.73 -56.14
C GLU A 216 -13.48 -0.70 -55.01
N SER A 217 -13.22 -1.05 -53.75
CA SER A 217 -12.67 -0.06 -52.79
C SER A 217 -11.92 -0.68 -51.61
N VAL A 218 -10.62 -0.37 -51.49
CA VAL A 218 -9.78 -0.76 -50.34
C VAL A 218 -10.16 0.13 -49.15
N THR A 219 -11.15 -0.28 -48.36
CA THR A 219 -11.41 0.32 -47.05
C THR A 219 -10.72 -0.54 -46.00
N PRO A 220 -9.63 -0.09 -45.36
CA PRO A 220 -8.95 -0.89 -44.34
C PRO A 220 -9.88 -1.04 -43.12
N MET A 221 -10.27 -2.27 -42.77
CA MET A 221 -10.84 -2.52 -41.44
C MET A 221 -9.73 -2.33 -40.41
N LEU A 222 -9.95 -1.36 -39.53
CA LEU A 222 -9.08 -1.02 -38.42
C LEU A 222 -9.65 -1.65 -37.15
N GLU A 223 -9.10 -2.79 -36.75
CA GLU A 223 -9.39 -3.40 -35.46
C GLU A 223 -8.51 -2.77 -34.38
N LYS A 224 -9.10 -2.45 -33.24
CA LYS A 224 -8.39 -1.86 -32.10
C LYS A 224 -8.50 -2.81 -30.92
N TYR A 225 -7.35 -3.18 -30.36
CA TYR A 225 -7.23 -4.01 -29.16
C TYR A 225 -6.53 -3.23 -28.05
N THR A 226 -6.83 -3.56 -26.80
CA THR A 226 -6.17 -2.94 -25.65
C THR A 226 -5.16 -3.91 -25.06
N LEU A 227 -3.87 -3.59 -25.15
CA LEU A 227 -2.80 -4.42 -24.59
C LEU A 227 -2.50 -4.05 -23.15
N ILE A 228 -2.41 -5.06 -22.29
CA ILE A 228 -1.99 -4.94 -20.90
C ILE A 228 -0.56 -5.47 -20.78
N PRO A 229 0.36 -4.76 -20.10
CA PRO A 229 1.75 -5.16 -19.98
C PRO A 229 1.91 -6.46 -19.17
N LYS A 230 3.06 -7.11 -19.34
CA LYS A 230 3.44 -8.28 -18.54
C LYS A 230 3.75 -7.87 -17.10
N ALA A 231 3.48 -8.75 -16.14
CA ALA A 231 3.73 -8.51 -14.73
C ALA A 231 5.20 -8.14 -14.43
N ASN A 232 6.15 -8.84 -15.05
CA ASN A 232 7.58 -8.61 -14.86
C ASN A 232 8.12 -7.32 -15.51
N GLN A 233 7.31 -6.63 -16.33
CA GLN A 233 7.64 -5.36 -16.99
C GLN A 233 6.79 -4.19 -16.46
N SER A 234 5.88 -4.42 -15.52
CA SER A 234 5.02 -3.39 -14.95
C SER A 234 5.67 -2.75 -13.73
N VAL A 235 5.85 -1.43 -13.76
CA VAL A 235 6.33 -0.66 -12.61
C VAL A 235 5.32 -0.67 -11.45
N LYS A 236 4.02 -0.79 -11.73
CA LYS A 236 2.99 -0.95 -10.69
C LYS A 236 3.15 -2.28 -9.96
N VAL A 237 3.36 -3.36 -10.70
CA VAL A 237 3.59 -4.69 -10.12
C VAL A 237 4.89 -4.69 -9.31
N LEU A 238 5.97 -4.07 -9.81
CA LEU A 238 7.21 -3.93 -9.03
C LEU A 238 7.02 -3.13 -7.74
N ALA A 239 6.19 -2.07 -7.77
CA ALA A 239 5.86 -1.30 -6.57
C ALA A 239 5.18 -2.16 -5.48
N GLU A 240 4.15 -2.91 -5.85
CA GLU A 240 3.45 -3.81 -4.93
C GLU A 240 4.29 -5.03 -4.55
N MET A 241 5.15 -5.51 -5.46
CA MET A 241 6.11 -6.57 -5.20
C MET A 241 7.10 -6.17 -4.11
N SER A 242 7.63 -4.94 -4.13
CA SER A 242 8.50 -4.44 -3.05
C SER A 242 7.83 -4.52 -1.67
N VAL A 243 6.53 -4.21 -1.60
CA VAL A 243 5.74 -4.33 -0.37
C VAL A 243 5.51 -5.80 0.01
N PHE A 244 5.26 -6.66 -0.97
CA PHE A 244 5.10 -8.08 -0.72
C PHE A 244 6.38 -8.74 -0.20
N LEU A 245 7.53 -8.42 -0.80
CA LEU A 245 8.85 -8.87 -0.35
C LEU A 245 9.13 -8.42 1.10
N LEU A 246 8.72 -7.20 1.45
CA LEU A 246 8.79 -6.70 2.83
C LEU A 246 7.98 -7.56 3.81
N VAL A 247 6.76 -7.98 3.44
CA VAL A 247 5.92 -8.87 4.24
C VAL A 247 6.54 -10.28 4.36
N LEU A 248 7.12 -10.81 3.27
CA LEU A 248 7.82 -12.09 3.28
C LEU A 248 9.00 -12.09 4.26
N ILE A 249 9.81 -11.03 4.25
CA ILE A 249 10.94 -10.88 5.18
C ILE A 249 10.44 -10.74 6.61
N GLN A 250 9.36 -10.00 6.85
CA GLN A 250 8.75 -9.89 8.18
C GLN A 250 8.43 -11.26 8.78
N MET A 251 7.99 -12.21 7.95
CA MET A 251 7.60 -13.55 8.36
C MET A 251 8.78 -14.54 8.40
N HIS A 252 9.69 -14.50 7.43
CA HIS A 252 10.72 -15.53 7.22
C HIS A 252 12.17 -15.00 7.32
N ARG A 253 12.43 -14.05 8.23
CA ARG A 253 13.71 -13.33 8.37
C ARG A 253 14.97 -14.19 8.24
N GLN A 254 15.03 -15.33 8.93
CA GLN A 254 16.24 -16.17 8.97
C GLN A 254 16.54 -16.85 7.63
N HIS A 255 15.51 -17.32 6.93
CA HIS A 255 15.67 -18.05 5.66
C HIS A 255 15.96 -17.11 4.48
N LEU A 256 15.51 -15.85 4.57
CA LEU A 256 15.58 -14.90 3.47
C LEU A 256 16.77 -13.94 3.53
N LEU A 257 17.61 -14.02 4.55
CA LEU A 257 18.74 -13.10 4.72
C LEU A 257 19.65 -13.02 3.48
N GLY A 258 20.04 -14.18 2.93
CA GLY A 258 20.90 -14.25 1.76
C GLY A 258 20.25 -13.63 0.52
N GLU A 259 18.98 -13.96 0.27
CA GLU A 259 18.21 -13.41 -0.85
C GLU A 259 18.08 -11.88 -0.77
N VAL A 260 17.94 -11.34 0.45
CA VAL A 260 17.87 -9.89 0.69
C VAL A 260 19.20 -9.22 0.41
N LEU A 261 20.32 -9.78 0.86
CA LEU A 261 21.65 -9.21 0.63
C LEU A 261 21.94 -9.06 -0.86
N ASP A 262 21.56 -10.04 -1.68
CA ASP A 262 21.68 -9.97 -3.14
C ASP A 262 20.75 -8.93 -3.78
N LEU A 263 19.59 -8.66 -3.17
CA LEU A 263 18.60 -7.73 -3.69
C LEU A 263 18.97 -6.26 -3.44
N ILE A 264 19.66 -5.97 -2.34
CA ILE A 264 20.02 -4.60 -1.95
C ILE A 264 20.81 -3.87 -3.06
N PRO A 265 21.87 -4.42 -3.67
CA PRO A 265 22.58 -3.75 -4.77
C PRO A 265 21.69 -3.45 -5.98
N ILE A 266 20.75 -4.35 -6.30
CA ILE A 266 19.81 -4.16 -7.41
C ILE A 266 18.86 -2.99 -7.08
N PHE A 267 18.33 -2.95 -5.86
CA PHE A 267 17.45 -1.87 -5.41
C PHE A 267 18.19 -0.52 -5.33
N LEU A 268 19.45 -0.52 -4.87
CA LEU A 268 20.28 0.69 -4.87
C LEU A 268 20.47 1.25 -6.27
N ARG A 269 20.75 0.39 -7.26
CA ARG A 269 20.81 0.83 -8.68
C ARG A 269 19.45 1.33 -9.17
N TYR A 270 18.36 0.67 -8.78
CA TYR A 270 17.00 1.00 -9.19
C TYR A 270 16.53 2.38 -8.68
N ILE A 271 16.74 2.68 -7.40
CA ILE A 271 16.34 3.96 -6.79
C ILE A 271 17.16 5.14 -7.31
N ASN A 272 18.36 4.90 -7.84
CA ASN A 272 19.26 5.93 -8.36
C ASN A 272 19.04 6.23 -9.86
N ILE A 273 18.06 5.59 -10.51
CA ILE A 273 17.71 5.94 -11.89
C ILE A 273 17.12 7.34 -11.91
N LYS A 274 17.81 8.25 -12.60
CA LYS A 274 17.34 9.61 -12.87
C LYS A 274 16.78 9.69 -14.28
N LEU A 275 15.57 10.21 -14.41
CA LEU A 275 14.99 10.51 -15.72
C LEU A 275 15.65 11.77 -16.31
N PRO A 276 16.01 11.75 -17.60
CA PRO A 276 16.47 12.94 -18.30
C PRO A 276 15.41 14.04 -18.34
N GLU A 277 15.81 15.29 -18.09
CA GLU A 277 14.90 16.44 -18.03
C GLU A 277 14.27 16.77 -19.39
N HIS A 278 14.93 16.43 -20.51
CA HIS A 278 14.41 16.70 -21.85
C HIS A 278 13.12 15.92 -22.17
N LEU A 279 12.90 14.76 -21.53
CA LEU A 279 11.70 13.96 -21.72
C LEU A 279 10.43 14.71 -21.33
N LYS A 280 10.51 15.62 -20.35
CA LYS A 280 9.38 16.44 -19.91
C LYS A 280 8.88 17.41 -20.99
N LEU A 281 9.71 17.71 -21.99
CA LEU A 281 9.37 18.60 -23.10
C LEU A 281 8.73 17.87 -24.28
N GLU A 282 8.79 16.53 -24.30
CA GLU A 282 8.21 15.75 -25.38
C GLU A 282 6.68 15.73 -25.31
N LYS A 283 6.03 15.83 -26.49
CA LYS A 283 4.56 15.85 -26.59
C LYS A 283 3.91 14.56 -26.10
N ASN A 284 4.61 13.45 -26.19
CA ASN A 284 4.10 12.12 -25.83
C ASN A 284 4.56 11.68 -24.43
N TYR A 285 5.03 12.59 -23.59
CA TYR A 285 5.49 12.28 -22.25
C TYR A 285 4.39 11.60 -21.42
N ASN A 286 4.63 10.36 -20.98
CA ASN A 286 3.69 9.61 -20.16
C ASN A 286 3.85 10.01 -18.69
N ARG A 287 3.13 11.05 -18.28
CA ARG A 287 3.15 11.54 -16.90
C ARG A 287 2.76 10.46 -15.88
N GLU A 288 1.73 9.67 -16.18
CA GLU A 288 1.21 8.64 -15.27
C GLU A 288 2.23 7.54 -15.03
N LEU A 289 2.85 7.02 -16.09
CA LEU A 289 3.88 5.98 -15.97
C LEU A 289 5.10 6.49 -15.19
N VAL A 290 5.50 7.75 -15.37
CA VAL A 290 6.60 8.34 -14.59
C VAL A 290 6.24 8.44 -13.11
N ASP A 291 5.02 8.87 -12.79
CA ASP A 291 4.54 8.93 -11.41
C ASP A 291 4.48 7.53 -10.77
N GLU A 292 4.09 6.51 -11.52
CA GLU A 292 4.11 5.10 -11.10
C GLU A 292 5.53 4.54 -10.95
N PHE A 293 6.44 4.93 -11.84
CA PHE A 293 7.85 4.57 -11.75
C PHE A 293 8.48 5.16 -10.48
N HIS A 294 8.30 6.45 -10.21
CA HIS A 294 8.72 7.07 -8.95
C HIS A 294 8.09 6.38 -7.73
N ASN A 295 6.81 6.00 -7.80
CA ASN A 295 6.18 5.22 -6.73
C ASN A 295 6.90 3.88 -6.50
N SER A 296 7.27 3.17 -7.56
CA SER A 296 8.02 1.91 -7.45
C SER A 296 9.42 2.11 -6.83
N GLN A 297 10.13 3.19 -7.18
CA GLN A 297 11.43 3.53 -6.57
C GLN A 297 11.29 3.82 -5.07
N VAL A 298 10.25 4.57 -4.68
CA VAL A 298 9.97 4.86 -3.27
C VAL A 298 9.62 3.58 -2.50
N ARG A 299 8.86 2.65 -3.07
CA ARG A 299 8.56 1.36 -2.42
C ARG A 299 9.81 0.49 -2.27
N ALA A 300 10.71 0.47 -3.25
CA ALA A 300 12.01 -0.18 -3.14
C ALA A 300 12.90 0.47 -2.07
N LEU A 301 12.85 1.81 -1.94
CA LEU A 301 13.53 2.52 -0.86
C LEU A 301 12.93 2.18 0.52
N SER A 302 11.60 2.07 0.64
CA SER A 302 10.94 1.61 1.87
C SER A 302 11.39 0.21 2.27
N PHE A 303 11.61 -0.68 1.31
CA PHE A 303 12.19 -2.00 1.55
C PHE A 303 13.60 -1.89 2.13
N ILE A 304 14.50 -1.13 1.48
CA ILE A 304 15.87 -0.90 1.98
C ILE A 304 15.82 -0.34 3.41
N GLY A 305 15.03 0.71 3.64
CA GLY A 305 14.91 1.36 4.93
C GLY A 305 14.43 0.41 6.02
N TYR A 306 13.45 -0.45 5.73
CA TYR A 306 12.99 -1.45 6.71
C TYR A 306 14.07 -2.49 7.03
N THR A 307 14.76 -3.00 6.00
CA THR A 307 15.82 -4.00 6.18
C THR A 307 17.04 -3.46 6.94
N ALA A 308 17.23 -2.14 6.97
CA ALA A 308 18.27 -1.48 7.76
C ALA A 308 18.13 -1.67 9.28
N LYS A 309 17.03 -2.24 9.76
CA LYS A 309 16.89 -2.64 11.17
C LYS A 309 17.72 -3.87 11.54
N GLN A 310 18.15 -4.65 10.55
CA GLN A 310 18.94 -5.86 10.77
C GLN A 310 20.43 -5.54 10.66
N ALA A 311 21.19 -5.82 11.72
CA ALA A 311 22.59 -5.40 11.85
C ALA A 311 23.48 -5.78 10.65
N GLN A 312 23.36 -7.02 10.15
CA GLN A 312 24.16 -7.52 9.01
C GLN A 312 23.86 -6.80 7.68
N ILE A 313 22.61 -6.36 7.47
CA ILE A 313 22.22 -5.62 6.28
C ILE A 313 22.57 -4.14 6.45
N ALA A 314 22.44 -3.63 7.68
CA ALA A 314 22.70 -2.26 8.02
C ALA A 314 24.17 -1.86 7.79
N THR A 315 25.13 -2.78 7.98
CA THR A 315 26.54 -2.55 7.62
C THR A 315 26.72 -2.33 6.11
N VAL A 316 26.08 -3.16 5.27
CA VAL A 316 26.11 -3.00 3.81
C VAL A 316 25.45 -1.68 3.38
N ILE A 317 24.31 -1.33 3.99
CA ILE A 317 23.61 -0.07 3.74
C ILE A 317 24.48 1.14 4.12
N SER A 318 25.25 1.04 5.21
CA SER A 318 26.15 2.10 5.66
C SER A 318 27.20 2.47 4.61
N GLU A 319 27.76 1.47 3.91
CA GLU A 319 28.74 1.68 2.82
C GLU A 319 28.14 2.46 1.63
N HIS A 320 26.82 2.34 1.42
CA HIS A 320 26.09 2.99 0.33
C HIS A 320 25.27 4.22 0.75
N THR A 321 25.51 4.77 1.95
CA THR A 321 24.70 5.88 2.49
C THR A 321 24.62 7.09 1.54
N LYS A 322 25.74 7.48 0.92
CA LYS A 322 25.76 8.62 -0.01
C LYS A 322 24.81 8.40 -1.20
N SER A 323 24.85 7.21 -1.79
CA SER A 323 23.98 6.86 -2.93
C SER A 323 22.50 6.85 -2.53
N ILE A 324 22.15 6.39 -1.32
CA ILE A 324 20.77 6.46 -0.82
C ILE A 324 20.33 7.90 -0.59
N THR A 325 21.22 8.73 -0.03
CA THR A 325 20.96 10.15 0.22
C THR A 325 20.71 10.90 -1.08
N ASP A 326 21.57 10.69 -2.08
CA ASP A 326 21.47 11.31 -3.40
C ASP A 326 20.16 10.87 -4.10
N ALA A 327 19.80 9.59 -4.00
CA ALA A 327 18.53 9.07 -4.52
C ALA A 327 17.31 9.72 -3.85
N ILE A 328 17.31 9.88 -2.53
CA ILE A 328 16.22 10.53 -1.79
C ILE A 328 16.05 11.99 -2.24
N LEU A 329 17.16 12.74 -2.34
CA LEU A 329 17.12 14.14 -2.77
C LEU A 329 16.59 14.25 -4.21
N MET A 330 17.07 13.38 -5.10
CA MET A 330 16.60 13.28 -6.48
C MET A 330 15.09 12.99 -6.54
N LEU A 331 14.58 12.03 -5.75
CA LEU A 331 13.15 11.70 -5.72
C LEU A 331 12.31 12.87 -5.22
N ILE A 332 12.72 13.55 -4.13
CA ILE A 332 12.02 14.72 -3.59
C ILE A 332 11.87 15.82 -4.66
N ASP A 333 12.93 16.05 -5.44
CA ASP A 333 12.96 17.08 -6.48
C ASP A 333 12.24 16.66 -7.77
N SER A 334 12.15 15.35 -8.05
CA SER A 334 11.54 14.82 -9.27
C SER A 334 10.01 14.65 -9.18
N PHE A 335 9.45 14.60 -7.97
CA PHE A 335 8.01 14.47 -7.76
C PHE A 335 7.22 15.65 -8.31
N HIS A 336 6.16 15.35 -9.08
CA HIS A 336 5.18 16.37 -9.45
C HIS A 336 4.50 16.98 -8.20
N PRO A 337 4.03 18.24 -8.27
CA PRO A 337 3.47 18.94 -7.11
C PRO A 337 2.23 18.30 -6.47
N GLU A 338 1.51 17.46 -7.22
CA GLU A 338 0.21 16.88 -6.87
C GLU A 338 0.31 15.46 -6.29
N VAL A 339 1.48 14.82 -6.36
CA VAL A 339 1.64 13.41 -6.00
C VAL A 339 1.62 13.18 -4.49
N ILE A 340 0.54 12.58 -3.98
CA ILE A 340 0.34 12.34 -2.54
C ILE A 340 0.93 11.00 -2.11
N ILE A 341 0.67 9.94 -2.90
CA ILE A 341 1.02 8.56 -2.54
C ILE A 341 2.53 8.41 -2.40
N GLN A 342 3.29 8.86 -3.40
CA GLN A 342 4.75 8.80 -3.47
C GLN A 342 5.39 9.54 -2.30
N ARG A 343 4.90 10.75 -1.97
CA ARG A 343 5.36 11.54 -0.83
C ARG A 343 5.08 10.82 0.49
N ARG A 344 3.87 10.29 0.67
CA ARG A 344 3.50 9.53 1.87
C ARG A 344 4.40 8.31 2.08
N GLU A 345 4.65 7.56 1.02
CA GLU A 345 5.51 6.39 1.08
C GLU A 345 6.97 6.77 1.33
N LEU A 346 7.46 7.87 0.76
CA LEU A 346 8.81 8.36 1.00
C LEU A 346 9.02 8.75 2.46
N LEU A 347 8.03 9.40 3.07
CA LEU A 347 8.03 9.69 4.51
C LEU A 347 8.16 8.40 5.32
N MET A 348 7.46 7.34 4.95
CA MET A 348 7.61 6.05 5.60
C MET A 348 9.02 5.45 5.42
N SER A 349 9.63 5.58 4.24
CA SER A 349 11.01 5.15 4.02
C SER A 349 11.99 5.92 4.91
N LEU A 350 11.86 7.26 4.97
CA LEU A 350 12.67 8.12 5.84
C LEU A 350 12.52 7.73 7.31
N LYS A 351 11.29 7.43 7.76
CA LYS A 351 11.05 6.92 9.11
C LYS A 351 11.90 5.69 9.41
N TYR A 352 11.95 4.72 8.51
CA TYR A 352 12.73 3.50 8.73
C TYR A 352 14.23 3.76 8.73
N LEU A 353 14.74 4.60 7.84
CA LEU A 353 16.16 4.97 7.79
C LEU A 353 16.61 5.68 9.07
N PHE A 354 15.84 6.65 9.57
CA PHE A 354 16.18 7.37 10.81
C PHE A 354 15.94 6.57 12.09
N GLN A 355 15.21 5.46 12.02
CA GLN A 355 15.10 4.48 13.12
C GLN A 355 16.28 3.50 13.17
N SER A 356 17.13 3.45 12.13
CA SER A 356 18.32 2.60 12.11
C SER A 356 19.45 3.16 12.98
N GLU A 357 20.43 2.31 13.28
CA GLU A 357 21.64 2.71 14.02
C GLU A 357 22.51 3.73 13.25
N PHE A 358 22.39 3.77 11.91
CA PHE A 358 23.18 4.63 11.03
C PHE A 358 22.52 5.97 10.70
N LYS A 359 21.53 6.40 11.48
CA LYS A 359 20.79 7.67 11.30
C LYS A 359 21.69 8.92 11.20
N THR A 360 22.89 8.89 11.78
CA THR A 360 23.88 9.98 11.71
C THR A 360 24.35 10.25 10.28
N ASN A 361 24.41 9.22 9.45
CA ASN A 361 24.90 9.34 8.09
C ASN A 361 23.90 10.06 7.17
N PHE A 362 22.62 10.16 7.59
CA PHE A 362 21.53 10.78 6.83
C PHE A 362 21.21 12.22 7.25
N ILE A 363 22.03 12.84 8.12
CA ILE A 363 21.79 14.20 8.64
C ILE A 363 21.73 15.26 7.53
N THR A 364 22.43 15.02 6.41
CA THR A 364 22.43 15.89 5.24
C THR A 364 21.04 16.06 4.59
N LEU A 365 20.10 15.14 4.87
CA LEU A 365 18.71 15.24 4.39
C LEU A 365 17.86 16.22 5.20
N ILE A 366 18.21 16.50 6.47
CA ILE A 366 17.40 17.29 7.39
C ILE A 366 17.03 18.67 6.85
N PRO A 367 17.95 19.46 6.26
CA PRO A 367 17.60 20.76 5.68
C PRO A 367 16.49 20.68 4.63
N LYS A 368 16.54 19.67 3.76
CA LYS A 368 15.52 19.45 2.72
C LYS A 368 14.19 19.00 3.34
N MET A 369 14.23 18.19 4.39
CA MET A 369 13.04 17.76 5.12
C MET A 369 12.36 18.89 5.92
N CYS A 370 13.11 19.92 6.32
CA CYS A 370 12.58 21.11 6.98
C CYS A 370 11.89 22.08 6.00
N ASP A 371 12.13 21.95 4.69
CA ASP A 371 11.42 22.73 3.68
C ASP A 371 10.01 22.17 3.46
N GLU A 372 9.00 22.98 3.77
CA GLU A 372 7.59 22.63 3.65
C GLU A 372 7.19 22.28 2.21
N LYS A 373 7.76 22.98 1.22
CA LYS A 373 7.45 22.73 -0.21
C LYS A 373 8.06 21.42 -0.68
N ALA A 374 9.29 21.15 -0.28
CA ALA A 374 9.96 19.89 -0.58
C ALA A 374 9.25 18.70 0.07
N LEU A 375 8.79 18.84 1.32
CA LEU A 375 8.15 17.75 2.06
C LEU A 375 6.71 17.50 1.61
N LEU A 376 5.88 18.55 1.58
CA LEU A 376 4.43 18.43 1.34
C LEU A 376 4.03 18.59 -0.15
N GLY A 377 4.88 19.21 -0.97
CA GLY A 377 4.54 19.63 -2.33
C GLY A 377 3.84 20.99 -2.39
N ASN A 378 3.61 21.48 -3.61
CA ASN A 378 2.99 22.80 -3.82
C ASN A 378 1.46 22.73 -3.96
N SER A 379 0.88 21.55 -4.17
CA SER A 379 -0.58 21.39 -4.30
C SER A 379 -1.27 21.51 -2.94
N PHE A 380 -2.38 22.24 -2.89
CA PHE A 380 -3.20 22.41 -1.68
C PHE A 380 -3.70 21.05 -1.14
N THR A 381 -4.19 20.18 -2.02
CA THR A 381 -4.69 18.84 -1.63
C THR A 381 -3.58 17.97 -1.03
N SER A 382 -2.38 18.04 -1.61
CA SER A 382 -1.22 17.31 -1.08
C SER A 382 -0.83 17.81 0.31
N GLN A 383 -0.79 19.14 0.49
CA GLN A 383 -0.49 19.74 1.78
C GLN A 383 -1.52 19.36 2.84
N ASP A 384 -2.82 19.45 2.54
CA ASP A 384 -3.87 19.14 3.51
C ASP A 384 -3.82 17.67 3.99
N GLN A 385 -3.68 16.72 3.06
CA GLN A 385 -3.64 15.30 3.40
C GLN A 385 -2.35 14.87 4.10
N LEU A 386 -1.19 15.44 3.74
CA LEU A 386 0.10 15.00 4.26
C LEU A 386 0.59 15.78 5.48
N ARG A 387 0.07 16.99 5.73
CA ARG A 387 0.60 17.92 6.75
C ARG A 387 0.75 17.25 8.12
N ASN A 388 -0.31 16.66 8.67
CA ASN A 388 -0.24 16.05 10.01
C ASN A 388 0.74 14.86 10.09
N GLN A 389 0.74 13.98 9.10
CA GLN A 389 1.63 12.82 9.07
C GLN A 389 3.10 13.24 8.91
N SER A 390 3.36 14.17 8.00
CA SER A 390 4.71 14.65 7.69
C SER A 390 5.33 15.38 8.87
N TYR A 391 4.58 16.29 9.49
CA TYR A 391 5.06 17.02 10.67
C TYR A 391 5.18 16.12 11.90
N SER A 392 4.32 15.13 12.09
CA SER A 392 4.49 14.13 13.16
C SER A 392 5.80 13.35 12.98
N LEU A 393 6.09 12.90 11.75
CA LEU A 393 7.31 12.18 11.44
C LEU A 393 8.55 13.07 11.59
N LEU A 394 8.50 14.30 11.07
CA LEU A 394 9.60 15.24 11.16
C LEU A 394 9.95 15.53 12.63
N ALA A 395 8.95 15.67 13.50
CA ALA A 395 9.18 15.84 14.93
C ALA A 395 9.92 14.64 15.55
N ASP A 396 9.50 13.42 15.20
CA ASP A 396 10.17 12.19 15.67
C ASP A 396 11.62 12.14 15.17
N ILE A 397 11.87 12.41 13.88
CA ILE A 397 13.22 12.37 13.30
C ILE A 397 14.12 13.41 13.97
N LEU A 398 13.66 14.66 14.08
CA LEU A 398 14.39 15.74 14.74
C LEU A 398 14.70 15.40 16.19
N HIS A 399 13.78 14.76 16.92
CA HIS A 399 14.05 14.29 18.28
C HIS A 399 15.21 13.29 18.32
N HIS A 400 15.27 12.34 17.40
CA HIS A 400 16.30 11.29 17.39
C HIS A 400 17.69 11.78 16.95
N VAL A 401 17.77 12.86 16.17
CA VAL A 401 19.03 13.42 15.65
C VAL A 401 19.46 14.72 16.33
N ARG A 402 18.69 15.23 17.30
CA ARG A 402 18.89 16.55 17.94
C ARG A 402 20.30 16.87 18.43
N MET A 403 21.04 15.87 18.90
CA MET A 403 22.41 16.06 19.40
C MET A 403 23.44 16.27 18.29
N ASN A 404 23.12 15.86 17.07
CA ASN A 404 24.07 15.84 15.94
C ASN A 404 23.81 16.98 14.94
N ILE A 405 22.94 17.95 15.26
CA ILE A 405 22.52 19.03 14.35
C ILE A 405 22.72 20.46 14.91
N PRO A 406 23.90 20.79 15.48
CA PRO A 406 24.12 22.09 16.16
C PRO A 406 23.96 23.30 15.24
N HIS A 407 24.33 23.18 13.95
CA HIS A 407 24.26 24.28 12.99
C HIS A 407 22.83 24.64 12.55
N LEU A 408 21.88 23.70 12.69
CA LEU A 408 20.50 23.85 12.24
C LEU A 408 19.53 24.25 13.38
N LEU A 409 19.99 24.31 14.63
CA LEU A 409 19.13 24.52 15.80
C LEU A 409 18.27 25.78 15.67
N LYS A 410 18.83 26.90 15.23
CA LYS A 410 18.05 28.15 15.03
C LYS A 410 16.86 27.95 14.08
N HIS A 411 17.09 27.28 12.96
CA HIS A 411 16.05 27.01 11.96
C HIS A 411 14.99 26.05 12.50
N ILE A 412 15.42 25.01 13.21
CA ILE A 412 14.53 24.01 13.80
C ILE A 412 13.68 24.63 14.92
N PHE A 413 14.24 25.48 15.78
CA PHE A 413 13.47 26.21 16.79
C PHE A 413 12.40 27.10 16.16
N PHE A 414 12.74 27.81 15.07
CA PHE A 414 11.76 28.59 14.33
C PHE A 414 10.63 27.72 13.78
N LEU A 415 10.98 26.57 13.19
CA LEU A 415 10.01 25.59 12.69
C LEU A 415 9.10 25.07 13.80
N CYS A 416 9.66 24.64 14.93
CA CYS A 416 8.89 24.18 16.09
C CYS A 416 7.92 25.24 16.62
N SER A 417 8.37 26.49 16.68
CA SER A 417 7.52 27.62 17.07
C SER A 417 6.38 27.81 16.08
N ARG A 418 6.64 27.77 14.77
CA ARG A 418 5.61 27.86 13.72
C ARG A 418 4.58 26.73 13.85
N CYS A 419 5.02 25.49 14.00
CA CYS A 419 4.15 24.32 14.13
C CYS A 419 3.33 24.31 15.43
N LEU A 420 3.84 24.90 16.52
CA LEU A 420 3.08 25.02 17.77
C LEU A 420 1.84 25.93 17.62
N HIS A 421 1.95 26.97 16.77
CA HIS A 421 0.90 27.97 16.54
C HIS A 421 0.04 27.68 15.30
N ASP A 422 0.40 26.71 14.47
CA ASP A 422 -0.34 26.36 13.26
C ASP A 422 -1.67 25.67 13.61
N HIS A 423 -2.78 26.30 13.23
CA HIS A 423 -4.13 25.81 13.48
C HIS A 423 -4.53 24.64 12.56
N GLN A 424 -3.81 24.40 11.47
CA GLN A 424 -4.06 23.29 10.53
C GLN A 424 -3.51 21.96 11.08
N LEU A 425 -2.64 22.03 12.08
CA LEU A 425 -2.12 20.86 12.79
C LEU A 425 -3.06 20.41 13.90
N LEU A 426 -3.18 19.08 14.03
CA LEU A 426 -3.95 18.46 15.11
C LEU A 426 -3.30 18.79 16.48
N PRO A 427 -4.10 18.95 17.55
CA PRO A 427 -3.57 19.34 18.87
C PRO A 427 -2.47 18.42 19.43
N TYR A 428 -2.52 17.12 19.10
CA TYR A 428 -1.47 16.18 19.51
C TYR A 428 -0.13 16.49 18.81
N VAL A 429 -0.16 16.86 17.52
CA VAL A 429 1.05 17.25 16.75
C VAL A 429 1.63 18.54 17.31
N GLN A 430 0.79 19.54 17.60
CA GLN A 430 1.24 20.78 18.27
C GLN A 430 1.94 20.47 19.60
N THR A 431 1.38 19.53 20.38
CA THR A 431 1.98 19.07 21.64
C THR A 431 3.32 18.36 21.43
N MET A 432 3.46 17.56 20.36
CA MET A 432 4.74 16.92 19.99
C MET A 432 5.81 17.97 19.71
N TYR A 433 5.50 19.03 18.96
CA TYR A 433 6.44 20.14 18.72
C TYR A 433 6.78 20.93 19.97
N GLY A 434 5.84 21.09 20.91
CA GLY A 434 6.13 21.64 22.24
C GLY A 434 7.13 20.79 23.01
N LYS A 435 6.93 19.45 23.06
CA LYS A 435 7.88 18.52 23.69
C LYS A 435 9.24 18.53 23.00
N LEU A 436 9.27 18.55 21.67
CA LEU A 436 10.50 18.66 20.89
C LEU A 436 11.25 19.95 21.23
N MET A 437 10.57 21.09 21.28
CA MET A 437 11.18 22.38 21.63
C MET A 437 11.82 22.36 23.02
N MET A 438 11.21 21.68 24.00
CA MET A 438 11.83 21.45 25.32
C MET A 438 13.09 20.58 25.23
N ASN A 439 13.03 19.49 24.46
CA ASN A 439 14.15 18.56 24.29
C ASN A 439 15.32 19.17 23.48
N LEU A 440 15.07 20.21 22.69
CA LEU A 440 16.12 20.95 21.96
C LEU A 440 16.88 21.95 22.85
N ILE A 441 16.43 22.21 24.08
CA ILE A 441 17.13 23.08 25.03
C ILE A 441 18.45 22.45 25.47
N GLU A 442 18.49 21.13 25.66
CA GLU A 442 19.71 20.40 26.03
C GLU A 442 20.87 20.60 25.03
N PRO A 443 20.71 20.32 23.71
CA PRO A 443 21.77 20.57 22.73
C PRO A 443 22.12 22.07 22.61
N LEU A 444 21.16 22.97 22.81
CA LEU A 444 21.41 24.41 22.83
C LEU A 444 22.33 24.81 24.00
N ILE A 445 22.13 24.23 25.18
CA ILE A 445 22.97 24.48 26.36
C ILE A 445 24.38 23.94 26.12
N ILE A 446 24.53 22.73 25.57
CA ILE A 446 25.83 22.15 25.25
C ILE A 446 26.59 23.07 24.29
N GLN A 447 25.95 23.50 23.20
CA GLN A 447 26.57 24.41 22.23
C GLN A 447 26.92 25.79 22.83
N SER A 448 26.12 26.29 23.78
CA SER A 448 26.39 27.58 24.45
C SER A 448 27.62 27.55 25.37
N LYS A 449 28.06 26.37 25.80
CA LYS A 449 29.32 26.20 26.56
C LYS A 449 30.54 26.28 25.64
N GLU A 450 30.38 25.94 24.36
CA GLU A 450 31.45 25.88 23.37
C GLU A 450 31.55 27.16 22.51
N ASN A 451 30.42 27.83 22.25
CA ASN A 451 30.34 29.04 21.44
C ASN A 451 29.60 30.15 22.19
N GLY A 452 29.99 31.42 21.98
CA GLY A 452 29.46 32.60 22.69
C GLY A 452 27.92 32.63 22.80
N THR A 453 27.42 33.20 23.92
CA THR A 453 26.13 32.90 24.56
C THR A 453 24.91 33.71 24.10
N GLU A 454 25.09 34.80 23.34
CA GLU A 454 23.99 35.74 23.07
C GLU A 454 22.89 35.17 22.16
N ILE A 455 23.27 34.47 21.08
CA ILE A 455 22.32 33.94 20.10
C ILE A 455 21.46 32.82 20.73
N GLN A 456 22.07 31.97 21.53
CA GLN A 456 21.43 30.85 22.23
C GLN A 456 20.46 31.39 23.29
N ARG A 457 20.87 32.43 24.03
CA ARG A 457 19.98 33.11 24.98
C ARG A 457 18.75 33.69 24.27
N LEU A 458 18.94 34.32 23.10
CA LEU A 458 17.83 34.85 22.31
C LEU A 458 16.87 33.74 21.84
N ILE A 459 17.39 32.60 21.39
CA ILE A 459 16.58 31.43 21.00
C ILE A 459 15.76 30.91 22.19
N LEU A 460 16.36 30.82 23.37
CA LEU A 460 15.66 30.40 24.59
C LEU A 460 14.54 31.37 24.98
N CYS A 461 14.82 32.68 25.01
CA CYS A 461 13.81 33.70 25.30
C CYS A 461 12.65 33.65 24.29
N ASN A 462 12.94 33.47 23.00
CA ASN A 462 11.91 33.34 21.97
C ASN A 462 11.08 32.06 22.13
N SER A 463 11.70 30.96 22.58
CA SER A 463 11.00 29.70 22.86
C SER A 463 10.01 29.85 24.01
N ILE A 464 10.42 30.50 25.11
CA ILE A 464 9.55 30.81 26.26
C ILE A 464 8.41 31.73 25.81
N ASN A 465 8.70 32.77 25.02
CA ASN A 465 7.68 33.66 24.47
C ASN A 465 6.66 32.91 23.59
N SER A 466 7.11 31.93 22.81
CA SER A 466 6.23 31.09 21.99
C SER A 466 5.25 30.27 22.85
N PHE A 467 5.73 29.65 23.93
CA PHE A 467 4.86 28.96 24.88
C PHE A 467 3.86 29.90 25.56
N LEU A 468 4.31 31.08 26.01
CA LEU A 468 3.44 32.09 26.62
C LEU A 468 2.33 32.55 25.66
N ARG A 469 2.66 32.77 24.39
CA ARG A 469 1.67 33.12 23.35
C ARG A 469 0.64 32.02 23.17
N LYS A 470 1.05 30.75 23.17
CA LYS A 470 0.13 29.61 23.03
C LYS A 470 -0.78 29.49 24.25
N ALA A 471 -0.24 29.65 25.47
CA ALA A 471 -1.02 29.66 26.70
C ALA A 471 -2.05 30.81 26.71
N LYS A 472 -1.65 32.01 26.27
CA LYS A 472 -2.56 33.16 26.13
C LYS A 472 -3.67 32.88 25.10
N LEU A 473 -3.34 32.27 23.96
CA LEU A 473 -4.34 31.87 22.96
C LEU A 473 -5.36 30.87 23.56
N ILE A 474 -4.88 29.87 24.29
CA ILE A 474 -5.74 28.87 24.94
C ILE A 474 -6.63 29.51 26.00
N ALA A 475 -6.07 30.37 26.86
CA ALA A 475 -6.81 31.04 27.92
C ALA A 475 -7.90 31.97 27.35
N ASN A 476 -7.61 32.69 26.27
CA ASN A 476 -8.51 33.69 25.71
C ASN A 476 -9.61 33.08 24.81
N TYR A 477 -9.29 32.05 24.02
CA TYR A 477 -10.20 31.54 22.98
C TYR A 477 -10.73 30.14 23.28
N HIS A 478 -9.89 29.19 23.71
CA HIS A 478 -10.31 27.81 23.91
C HIS A 478 -10.99 27.59 25.27
N LEU A 479 -10.47 28.21 26.33
CA LEU A 479 -10.99 28.03 27.68
C LEU A 479 -12.44 28.50 27.86
N PRO A 480 -12.88 29.65 27.29
CA PRO A 480 -14.29 30.05 27.34
C PRO A 480 -15.21 29.06 26.62
N LEU A 481 -14.80 28.57 25.44
CA LEU A 481 -15.57 27.58 24.68
C LEU A 481 -15.69 26.25 25.43
N ILE A 482 -14.64 25.81 26.11
CA ILE A 482 -14.66 24.60 26.95
C ILE A 482 -15.60 24.81 28.14
N LYS A 483 -15.53 25.97 28.82
CA LYS A 483 -16.44 26.31 29.92
C LYS A 483 -17.90 26.34 29.45
N GLU A 484 -18.17 26.92 28.28
CA GLU A 484 -19.51 26.98 27.72
C GLU A 484 -20.04 25.58 27.38
N LYS A 485 -19.21 24.73 26.74
CA LYS A 485 -19.58 23.32 26.49
C LYS A 485 -19.83 22.57 27.79
N TYR A 486 -18.96 22.71 28.79
CA TYR A 486 -19.11 22.07 30.10
C TYR A 486 -20.41 22.49 30.78
N ASN A 487 -20.72 23.78 30.78
CA ASN A 487 -21.95 24.31 31.33
C ASN A 487 -23.19 23.82 30.57
N LYS A 488 -23.15 23.76 29.23
CA LYS A 488 -24.23 23.19 28.40
C LYS A 488 -24.46 21.69 28.66
N SER A 489 -23.42 20.89 28.83
CA SER A 489 -23.55 19.48 29.21
C SER A 489 -24.13 19.29 30.61
N ASN A 490 -23.82 20.18 31.57
CA ASN A 490 -24.43 20.16 32.90
C ASN A 490 -25.88 20.65 32.91
N ILE A 491 -26.31 21.46 31.94
CA ILE A 491 -27.71 21.92 31.79
C ILE A 491 -28.61 20.85 31.13
N LEU A 492 -28.05 19.89 30.40
CA LEU A 492 -28.80 18.74 29.83
C LEU A 492 -28.86 17.51 30.76
N GLN A 493 -28.03 17.44 31.79
CA GLN A 493 -28.08 16.40 32.84
C GLN A 493 -28.83 16.70 34.17
N PRO A 494 -29.52 17.85 34.42
CA PRO A 494 -30.17 18.06 35.72
C PRO A 494 -31.43 17.21 35.96
N GLN A 495 -31.94 16.46 34.98
CA GLN A 495 -33.17 15.67 35.15
C GLN A 495 -32.98 14.16 35.37
N GLN A 496 -31.77 13.60 35.26
CA GLN A 496 -31.56 12.16 35.54
C GLN A 496 -30.82 11.85 36.85
N ILE A 497 -30.18 12.84 37.49
CA ILE A 497 -29.40 12.57 38.71
C ILE A 497 -30.28 12.66 39.98
N LYS A 498 -31.44 13.33 39.95
CA LYS A 498 -32.32 13.43 41.14
C LYS A 498 -33.15 12.17 41.40
N SER A 499 -33.45 11.32 40.41
CA SER A 499 -34.22 10.08 40.64
C SER A 499 -33.37 8.93 41.17
N THR A 500 -32.05 8.92 40.93
CA THR A 500 -31.20 7.79 41.32
C THR A 500 -30.67 7.87 42.76
N THR A 501 -30.64 9.05 43.37
CA THR A 501 -30.18 9.20 44.76
C THR A 501 -31.28 8.86 45.76
N GLU A 502 -32.54 9.19 45.49
CA GLU A 502 -33.68 8.79 46.34
C GLU A 502 -33.98 7.29 46.27
N GLN A 503 -33.83 6.65 45.09
CA GLN A 503 -33.99 5.20 44.96
C GLN A 503 -32.86 4.38 45.61
N LYS A 504 -31.63 4.93 45.68
CA LYS A 504 -30.52 4.25 46.39
C LYS A 504 -30.64 4.34 47.90
N ILE A 505 -31.23 5.41 48.46
CA ILE A 505 -31.45 5.53 49.90
C ILE A 505 -32.61 4.63 50.35
N TYR A 506 -33.67 4.49 49.55
CA TYR A 506 -34.78 3.59 49.86
C TYR A 506 -34.37 2.09 49.82
N ASN A 507 -33.52 1.69 48.86
CA ASN A 507 -33.08 0.30 48.74
C ASN A 507 -32.02 -0.14 49.77
N LEU A 508 -31.38 0.79 50.49
CA LEU A 508 -30.44 0.47 51.57
C LEU A 508 -31.15 0.29 52.93
N GLN A 509 -32.34 0.86 53.13
CA GLN A 509 -33.09 0.70 54.39
C GLN A 509 -34.01 -0.54 54.42
N VAL A 510 -34.38 -1.10 53.26
CA VAL A 510 -35.26 -2.30 53.20
C VAL A 510 -34.49 -3.62 53.32
N ASN A 511 -33.18 -3.65 53.01
CA ASN A 511 -32.37 -4.88 53.09
C ASN A 511 -31.69 -5.14 54.45
N GLN A 512 -32.09 -4.43 55.52
CA GLN A 512 -31.65 -4.72 56.89
C GLN A 512 -32.74 -5.31 57.80
N VAL A 513 -33.95 -5.54 57.28
CA VAL A 513 -35.00 -6.29 57.99
C VAL A 513 -35.72 -7.20 57.01
N LEU A 514 -35.07 -8.33 56.67
CA LEU A 514 -35.67 -9.59 56.27
C LEU A 514 -34.62 -10.70 56.27
#